data_AF-A0A1S1TGQ9-F1
#
_entry.id   AF-A0A1S1TGQ9-F1
#
_cell.length_a   1.000
_cell.length_b   1.000
_cell.length_c   1.000
_cell.angle_alpha   90.00
_cell.angle_beta   90.00
_cell.angle_gamma   90.00
#
_symmetry.space_group_name_H-M   'P 1'
#
loop_
_entity.id
_entity.type
_entity.pdbx_description
1 polymer ?
#
loop_
_entity_poly.entity_id
_entity_poly.type
_entity_poly.pdbx_seq_one_letter_code
_entity_poly.pdbx_strand_id
1 'polypeptide(L)'
;MGVCYIPEKYKCFTISELESQLSVAVAEHIQAHGLTAVEIKERYPSIRAGHIAKLLRGEPLCIKMLGAISEATGMRWNLELAA
;
A
#
# COMPACT_ATOMS: atom_id res chain seq x y z
N MET A 1 -11.65 -2.71 12.09
CA MET A 1 -12.07 -1.34 11.73
C MET A 1 -12.35 -1.30 10.24
N GLY A 2 -13.49 -0.74 9.85
CA GLY A 2 -13.97 -0.73 8.46
C GLY A 2 -13.08 0.10 7.55
N VAL A 3 -12.76 -0.46 6.39
CA VAL A 3 -12.05 0.24 5.32
C VAL A 3 -13.00 1.32 4.80
N CYS A 4 -12.65 2.61 4.95
CA CYS A 4 -13.31 3.66 4.18
C CYS A 4 -12.93 3.46 2.71
N TYR A 5 -13.65 2.58 2.02
CA TYR A 5 -13.64 2.46 0.58
C TYR A 5 -14.47 3.62 0.03
N ILE A 6 -13.80 4.64 -0.48
CA ILE A 6 -14.46 5.68 -1.27
C ILE A 6 -14.70 5.05 -2.64
N PRO A 7 -15.96 4.93 -3.10
CA PRO A 7 -16.24 4.43 -4.44
C PRO A 7 -15.47 5.24 -5.47
N GLU A 8 -14.92 4.56 -6.49
CA GLU A 8 -14.03 5.16 -7.48
C GLU A 8 -14.60 6.41 -8.15
N LYS A 9 -15.92 6.44 -8.40
CA LYS A 9 -16.62 7.62 -8.95
C LYS A 9 -16.56 8.89 -8.09
N TYR A 10 -16.30 8.76 -6.80
CA TYR A 10 -16.17 9.88 -5.86
C TYR A 10 -14.72 10.17 -5.49
N LYS A 11 -13.79 9.46 -6.11
CA LYS A 11 -12.38 9.53 -5.80
C LYS A 11 -11.74 10.61 -6.66
N CYS A 12 -11.02 11.53 -6.01
CA CYS A 12 -10.27 12.54 -6.75
C CYS A 12 -9.23 11.86 -7.63
N PHE A 13 -9.01 12.39 -8.83
CA PHE A 13 -8.01 11.85 -9.75
C PHE A 13 -6.62 11.73 -9.09
N THR A 14 -6.21 12.78 -8.37
CA THR A 14 -4.93 12.84 -7.65
C THR A 14 -4.75 11.71 -6.64
N ILE A 15 -5.79 11.33 -5.88
CA ILE A 15 -5.65 10.27 -4.88
C ILE A 15 -5.60 8.89 -5.54
N SER A 16 -6.29 8.69 -6.66
CA SER A 16 -6.20 7.46 -7.43
C SER A 16 -4.80 7.27 -8.03
N GLU A 17 -4.22 8.34 -8.56
CA GLU A 17 -2.87 8.31 -9.11
C GLU A 17 -1.81 8.07 -8.03
N LEU A 18 -1.94 8.75 -6.88
CA LEU A 18 -1.06 8.55 -5.74
C LEU A 18 -1.11 7.09 -5.24
N GLU A 19 -2.31 6.52 -5.06
CA GLU A 19 -2.44 5.11 -4.66
C GLU A 19 -1.85 4.15 -5.68
N SER A 20 -1.98 4.44 -6.97
CA SER A 20 -1.41 3.62 -8.04
C SER A 20 0.12 3.63 -7.99
N GLN A 21 0.74 4.82 -7.98
CA GLN A 21 2.18 4.99 -7.91
C GLN A 21 2.76 4.35 -6.64
N LEU A 22 2.10 4.57 -5.50
CA LEU A 22 2.50 4.00 -4.23
C LEU A 22 2.37 2.46 -4.21
N SER A 23 1.32 1.92 -4.81
CA SER A 23 1.14 0.46 -4.91
C SER A 23 2.30 -0.19 -5.68
N VAL A 24 2.71 0.42 -6.79
CA VAL A 24 3.86 -0.05 -7.58
C VAL A 24 5.15 0.04 -6.75
N ALA A 25 5.43 1.19 -6.17
CA ALA A 25 6.67 1.41 -5.41
C ALA A 25 6.80 0.48 -4.20
N VAL A 26 5.70 0.23 -3.47
CA VAL A 26 5.69 -0.70 -2.33
C VAL A 26 5.87 -2.15 -2.80
N ALA A 27 5.22 -2.55 -3.91
CA ALA A 27 5.37 -3.89 -4.47
C ALA A 27 6.82 -4.15 -4.94
N GLU A 28 7.45 -3.17 -5.59
CA GLU A 28 8.86 -3.23 -5.99
C GLU A 28 9.78 -3.31 -4.78
N HIS A 29 9.55 -2.51 -3.73
CA HIS A 29 10.35 -2.55 -2.51
C HIS A 29 10.27 -3.91 -1.80
N ILE A 30 9.07 -4.50 -1.71
CA ILE A 30 8.86 -5.85 -1.15
C ILE A 30 9.65 -6.89 -1.95
N GLN A 31 9.59 -6.83 -3.28
CA GLN A 31 10.30 -7.76 -4.16
C GLN A 31 11.82 -7.59 -4.05
N ALA A 32 12.33 -6.36 -4.06
CA ALA A 32 13.75 -6.05 -3.98
C ALA A 32 14.39 -6.53 -2.66
N HIS A 33 13.63 -6.48 -1.56
CA HIS A 33 14.11 -6.90 -0.23
C HIS A 33 13.74 -8.34 0.12
N GLY A 34 13.05 -9.06 -0.78
CA GLY A 34 12.61 -10.45 -0.55
C GLY A 34 11.68 -10.61 0.65
N LEU A 35 10.93 -9.56 1.02
CA LEU A 35 10.10 -9.57 2.22
C LEU A 35 8.90 -10.50 2.04
N THR A 36 8.74 -11.44 2.97
CA THR A 36 7.62 -12.36 2.98
C THR A 36 6.41 -11.76 3.69
N ALA A 37 5.22 -12.24 3.34
CA ALA A 37 3.99 -11.82 3.99
C ALA A 37 3.96 -12.15 5.50
N VAL A 38 4.76 -13.14 5.93
CA VAL A 38 4.89 -13.53 7.34
C VAL A 38 5.70 -12.49 8.10
N GLU A 39 6.88 -12.10 7.59
CA GLU A 39 7.75 -11.11 8.22
C GLU A 39 7.07 -9.75 8.34
N ILE A 40 6.31 -9.33 7.32
CA ILE A 40 5.54 -8.08 7.35
C ILE A 40 4.44 -8.15 8.42
N LYS A 41 3.76 -9.30 8.55
CA LYS A 41 2.72 -9.52 9.55
C LYS A 41 3.28 -9.54 10.98
N GLU A 42 4.48 -10.08 11.19
CA GLU A 42 5.14 -10.06 12.50
C GLU A 42 5.45 -8.63 12.96
N ARG A 43 5.88 -7.76 12.03
CA ARG A 43 6.12 -6.34 12.31
C ARG A 43 4.82 -5.57 12.52
N TYR A 44 3.80 -5.85 11.73
CA TYR A 44 2.49 -5.19 11.80
C TYR A 44 1.35 -6.22 11.73
N PRO A 45 0.83 -6.67 12.89
CA PRO A 45 -0.21 -7.71 12.96
C PRO A 45 -1.54 -7.34 12.29
N SER A 46 -1.79 -6.04 12.08
CA SER A 46 -2.96 -5.53 11.37
C SER A 46 -2.92 -5.83 9.87
N ILE A 47 -1.74 -6.10 9.30
CA ILE A 47 -1.54 -6.44 7.90
C ILE A 47 -1.69 -7.95 7.74
N ARG A 48 -2.75 -8.35 7.03
CA ARG A 48 -3.00 -9.76 6.72
C ARG A 48 -2.27 -10.14 5.44
N ALA A 49 -1.86 -11.40 5.33
CA ALA A 49 -1.25 -11.94 4.11
C ALA A 49 -2.12 -11.71 2.86
N GLY A 50 -3.44 -11.69 3.02
CA GLY A 50 -4.37 -11.35 1.95
C GLY A 50 -4.16 -9.93 1.38
N HIS A 51 -3.80 -8.93 2.19
CA HIS A 51 -3.53 -7.58 1.70
C HIS A 51 -2.26 -7.55 0.84
N ILE A 52 -1.23 -8.29 1.24
CA ILE A 52 0.03 -8.38 0.49
C ILE A 52 -0.19 -9.14 -0.82
N ALA A 53 -0.95 -10.24 -0.80
CA ALA A 53 -1.31 -10.96 -2.01
C ALA A 53 -2.16 -10.12 -2.98
N LYS A 54 -2.98 -9.19 -2.47
CA LYS A 54 -3.72 -8.22 -3.30
C LYS A 54 -2.77 -7.21 -3.95
N LEU A 55 -1.87 -6.63 -3.15
CA LEU A 55 -0.86 -5.70 -3.64
C LEU A 55 -0.02 -6.32 -4.76
N LEU A 56 0.50 -7.53 -4.55
CA LEU A 56 1.34 -8.24 -5.54
C LEU A 56 0.58 -8.64 -6.81
N ARG A 57 -0.75 -8.76 -6.75
CA ARG A 57 -1.62 -9.00 -7.92
C ARG A 57 -2.02 -7.70 -8.64
N GLY A 58 -1.59 -6.54 -8.16
CA GLY A 58 -2.01 -5.24 -8.68
C GLY A 58 -3.45 -4.87 -8.32
N GLU A 59 -4.07 -5.53 -7.33
CA GLU A 59 -5.39 -5.14 -6.85
C GLU A 59 -5.31 -3.83 -6.06
N PRO A 60 -6.27 -2.91 -6.22
CA PRO A 60 -6.23 -1.62 -5.57
C PRO A 60 -6.35 -1.76 -4.05
N LEU A 61 -5.47 -1.04 -3.35
CA LEU A 61 -5.51 -0.87 -1.90
C LEU A 61 -5.63 0.62 -1.58
N CYS A 62 -6.35 0.95 -0.50
CA CYS A 62 -6.47 2.34 -0.10
C CYS A 62 -5.14 2.87 0.44
N ILE A 63 -4.93 4.19 0.32
CA ILE A 63 -3.71 4.87 0.77
C ILE A 63 -3.33 4.54 2.22
N LYS A 64 -4.32 4.35 3.12
CA LYS A 64 -4.08 3.97 4.52
C LYS A 64 -3.43 2.58 4.64
N MET A 65 -3.88 1.63 3.84
CA MET A 65 -3.32 0.27 3.84
C MET A 65 -1.92 0.26 3.22
N LEU A 66 -1.73 0.99 2.12
CA LEU A 66 -0.42 1.16 1.51
C LEU A 66 0.57 1.83 2.47
N GLY A 67 0.11 2.83 3.23
CA GLY A 67 0.79 3.43 4.39
C GLY A 67 1.29 2.41 5.39
N ALA A 68 0.38 1.64 5.96
CA ALA A 68 0.74 0.61 6.93
C ALA A 68 1.75 -0.40 6.37
N ILE A 69 1.58 -0.86 5.13
CA ILE A 69 2.49 -1.82 4.50
C ILE A 69 3.88 -1.21 4.31
N SER A 70 3.96 0.01 3.79
CA SER A 70 5.23 0.68 3.57
C SER A 70 6.01 0.98 4.86
N GLU A 71 5.32 1.33 5.96
CA GLU A 71 5.94 1.49 7.27
C GLU A 71 6.48 0.14 7.77
N ALA A 72 5.69 -0.93 7.64
CA ALA A 72 6.09 -2.27 8.06
C ALA A 72 7.31 -2.80 7.29
N THR A 73 7.48 -2.40 6.03
CA THR A 73 8.62 -2.75 5.19
C THR A 73 9.82 -1.80 5.36
N GLY A 74 9.69 -0.76 6.20
CA GLY A 74 10.76 0.21 6.51
C GLY A 74 10.96 1.27 5.43
N MET A 75 10.00 1.43 4.52
CA MET A 75 10.05 2.38 3.41
C MET A 75 9.72 3.79 3.92
N ARG A 76 10.46 4.81 3.48
CA ARG A 76 10.19 6.23 3.82
C ARG A 76 9.41 6.91 2.69
N TRP A 77 8.46 7.74 3.06
CA TRP A 77 7.64 8.49 2.11
C TRP A 77 8.18 9.89 1.95
N ASN A 78 8.46 10.28 0.71
CA ASN A 78 8.59 11.68 0.34
C ASN A 78 7.39 12.01 -0.55
N LEU A 79 6.46 12.80 0.01
CA LEU A 79 5.30 13.27 -0.73
C LEU A 79 5.61 14.65 -1.31
N GLU A 80 5.81 14.73 -2.61
CA GLU A 80 5.93 16.01 -3.32
C GLU A 80 4.63 16.26 -4.09
N LEU A 81 3.94 17.36 -3.76
CA LEU A 81 2.75 17.81 -4.47
C LEU A 81 3.17 18.99 -5.35
N ALA A 82 3.23 18.77 -6.66
CA ALA A 82 3.36 19.85 -7.62
C ALA A 82 2.00 20.57 -7.73
N ALA A 83 2.00 21.88 -7.48
CA ALA A 83 0.82 22.75 -7.59
C ALA A 83 0.73 23.37 -8.99
#